data_AF-A0A176S0R2-F1
#
_entry.id   AF-A0A176S0R2-F1
#
_cell.length_a   1.000
_cell.length_b   1.000
_cell.length_c   1.000
_cell.angle_alpha   90.00
_cell.angle_beta   90.00
_cell.angle_gamma   90.00
#
_symmetry.space_group_name_H-M   'P 1'
#
loop_
_entity.id
_entity.type
_entity.pdbx_description
1 polymer ?
#
loop_
_entity_poly.entity_id
_entity_poly.type
_entity_poly.pdbx_seq_one_letter_code
_entity_poly.pdbx_strand_id
1 'polypeptide(L)' 'MIREFHINNFKSLVNFKFQLDKFTCLIGLNGSGKSTILQALDFT' A
#
# COMPACT_ATOMS: atom_id res chain seq x y z
N MET A 1 8.69 -9.36 10.78
CA MET A 1 8.06 -8.03 10.67
C MET A 1 8.36 -7.50 9.28
N ILE A 2 7.34 -7.24 8.48
CA ILE A 2 7.47 -6.62 7.16
C ILE A 2 7.98 -5.19 7.38
N ARG A 3 9.08 -4.82 6.73
CA ARG A 3 9.70 -3.48 6.86
C ARG A 3 9.42 -2.59 5.66
N GLU A 4 9.21 -3.22 4.51
CA GLU A 4 9.12 -2.54 3.23
C GLU A 4 8.23 -3.34 2.29
N PHE A 5 7.41 -2.63 1.52
CA PHE A 5 6.49 -3.23 0.56
C PHE A 5 6.65 -2.55 -0.79
N HIS A 6 6.79 -3.37 -1.84
CA HIS A 6 6.90 -2.93 -3.23
C HIS A 6 5.74 -3.52 -4.02
N ILE A 7 4.98 -2.65 -4.67
CA ILE A 7 3.82 -3.01 -5.47
C ILE A 7 4.05 -2.46 -6.88
N ASN A 8 4.08 -3.36 -7.86
CA ASN A 8 4.27 -3.02 -9.27
C ASN A 8 3.05 -3.46 -10.08
N ASN A 9 2.47 -2.53 -10.85
CA ASN A 9 1.33 -2.76 -11.74
C ASN A 9 0.10 -3.42 -11.08
N PHE A 10 -0.29 -2.97 -9.88
CA PHE A 10 -1.50 -3.44 -9.20
C PHE A 10 -2.55 -2.33 -9.11
N LYS A 11 -3.59 -2.44 -9.95
CA LYS A 11 -4.65 -1.43 -10.06
C LYS A 11 -4.04 -0.03 -10.29
N SER A 12 -4.28 0.93 -9.39
CA SER A 12 -3.72 2.29 -9.49
C SER A 12 -2.27 2.40 -9.00
N LEU A 13 -1.67 1.33 -8.47
CA LEU A 13 -0.29 1.33 -7.96
C LEU A 13 0.67 0.81 -9.04
N VAL A 14 1.27 1.74 -9.80
CA VAL A 14 2.15 1.42 -10.93
C VAL A 14 3.56 1.02 -10.47
N ASN A 15 4.19 1.83 -9.61
CA ASN A 15 5.50 1.54 -9.02
C ASN A 15 5.55 2.12 -7.60
N PHE A 16 4.79 1.51 -6.70
CA PHE A 16 4.56 2.02 -5.36
C PHE A 16 5.46 1.31 -4.36
N LYS A 17 6.17 2.12 -3.56
CA LYS A 17 7.07 1.64 -2.51
C LYS A 17 6.76 2.41 -1.23
N PHE A 18 6.60 1.68 -0.14
CA PHE A 18 6.44 2.30 1.19
C PHE A 18 7.06 1.46 2.30
N GLN A 19 7.49 2.14 3.35
CA GLN A 19 7.96 1.50 4.58
C GLN A 19 6.79 1.32 5.54
N LEU A 20 6.79 0.18 6.23
CA LEU A 20 5.79 -0.17 7.25
C LEU A 20 6.43 -0.03 8.63
N ASP A 21 5.88 0.88 9.42
CA ASP A 21 6.18 0.98 10.84
C ASP A 21 5.16 0.17 11.66
N LYS A 22 5.44 0.03 12.98
CA LYS A 22 4.53 -0.66 13.93
C LYS A 22 3.10 -0.11 13.88
N PHE A 23 2.94 1.16 13.52
CA PHE A 23 1.66 1.83 13.34
C PHE A 23 1.75 2.76 12.14
N THR A 24 0.96 2.48 11.10
CA THR A 24 0.95 3.24 9.85
C THR A 24 -0.50 3.64 9.53
N CYS A 25 -0.76 4.94 9.36
CA CYS A 25 -2.07 5.43 8.94
C CYS A 25 -2.07 5.76 7.44
N LEU A 26 -3.01 5.18 6.69
CA LEU A 26 -3.26 5.55 5.29
C LEU A 26 -4.29 6.67 5.23
N ILE A 27 -3.86 7.88 4.85
CA ILE A 27 -4.72 9.07 4.72
C ILE A 27 -4.74 9.58 3.27
N GLY A 28 -5.74 10.40 2.93
CA GLY A 28 -5.89 11.00 1.60
C GLY A 28 -7.31 10.94 1.06
N LEU A 29 -7.54 11.61 -0.07
CA LEU A 29 -8.85 11.72 -0.72
C LEU A 29 -9.42 10.36 -1.15
N ASN A 30 -10.74 10.28 -1.33
CA ASN A 30 -11.37 9.09 -1.89
C ASN A 30 -10.85 8.83 -3.31
N GLY A 31 -10.61 7.55 -3.64
CA GLY A 31 -10.00 7.15 -4.90
C GLY A 31 -8.46 7.24 -4.95
N SER A 32 -7.78 7.77 -3.92
CA SER A 32 -6.31 7.89 -3.91
C SER A 32 -5.52 6.58 -3.75
N GLY A 33 -6.19 5.42 -3.76
CA GLY A 33 -5.54 4.10 -3.67
C GLY A 33 -5.32 3.54 -2.26
N LYS A 34 -5.86 4.15 -1.19
CA LYS A 34 -5.71 3.64 0.19
C LYS A 34 -6.18 2.20 0.35
N SER A 35 -7.40 1.90 -0.09
CA SER A 35 -7.94 0.53 -0.05
C SER A 35 -7.21 -0.40 -1.01
N THR A 36 -6.63 0.11 -2.09
CA THR A 36 -5.78 -0.67 -3.02
C THR A 36 -4.50 -1.15 -2.33
N ILE A 37 -3.88 -0.32 -1.48
CA ILE A 37 -2.72 -0.72 -0.68
C ILE A 37 -3.12 -1.85 0.30
N LEU A 38 -4.25 -1.69 1.00
CA LEU A 38 -4.74 -2.73 1.93
C LEU A 38 -5.05 -4.05 1.21
N GLN A 39 -5.65 -3.98 0.01
CA GLN A 39 -5.91 -5.16 -0.80
C GLN A 39 -4.62 -5.83 -1.26
N ALA A 40 -3.57 -5.08 -1.59
CA ALA A 40 -2.29 -5.67 -1.98
C ALA A 40 -1.61 -6.40 -0.81
N LEU A 41 -1.79 -5.91 0.43
CA LEU A 41 -1.31 -6.57 1.65
C LEU A 41 -2.07 -7.87 1.95
N ASP A 42 -3.30 -8.03 1.47
CA ASP A 42 -4.11 -9.26 1.67
C ASP A 42 -3.60 -10.46 0.83
N PHE A 43 -2.72 -10.22 -0.16
CA PHE A 43 -2.12 -11.28 -0.99
C PHE A 43 -0.85 -11.89 -0.41
N THR A 44 -0.37 -11.42 0.75
CA THR A 44 0.87 -11.92 1.40
C THR A 44 0.59 -12.79 2.60
#